data_AF-A0A947L1H6-F1
#
_entry.id   AF-A0A947L1H6-F1
#
_cell.length_a   1.000
_cell.length_b   1.000
_cell.length_c   1.000
_cell.angle_alpha   90.00
_cell.angle_beta   90.00
_cell.angle_gamma   90.00
#
_symmetry.space_group_name_H-M   'P 1'
#
loop_
_entity.id
_entity.type
_entity.pdbx_description
1 polymer ?
#
loop_
_entity_poly.entity_id
_entity_poly.type
_entity_poly.pdbx_seq_one_letter_code
_entity_poly.pdbx_strand_id
1 'polypeptide(L)'
;MAHSPSQAFDSKFNHPGIRVRPADAPHFVVSYHLGKINHCPGCAGTQWYVGRESAQCAICETALPLAQIAHAPVRPMFVSRFTPTKGHA
;
A
#
# COMPACT_ATOMS: atom_id res chain seq x y z
N MET A 1 -20.32 37.43 0.77
CA MET A 1 -18.87 37.18 0.62
C MET A 1 -18.38 36.62 1.96
N ALA A 2 -17.69 35.50 2.13
CA ALA A 2 -17.15 34.47 1.26
C ALA A 2 -17.25 33.13 2.02
N HIS A 3 -17.61 32.07 1.31
CA HIS A 3 -17.67 30.71 1.85
C HIS A 3 -16.24 30.18 2.02
N SER A 4 -15.90 29.62 3.18
CA SER A 4 -14.62 28.96 3.43
C SER A 4 -14.61 27.57 2.75
N PRO A 5 -13.69 27.28 1.81
CA PRO A 5 -13.63 25.99 1.15
C PRO A 5 -12.49 25.16 1.76
N SER A 6 -12.76 24.44 2.86
CA SER A 6 -11.70 23.64 3.52
C SER A 6 -11.99 22.16 3.68
N GLN A 7 -13.01 21.59 3.03
CA GLN A 7 -13.23 20.13 3.07
C GLN A 7 -13.67 19.55 1.72
N ALA A 8 -12.82 19.74 0.71
CA ALA A 8 -12.78 18.86 -0.45
C ALA A 8 -11.48 18.03 -0.35
N PHE A 9 -11.41 17.12 0.62
CA PHE A 9 -10.48 16.00 0.53
C PHE A 9 -11.19 14.93 -0.29
N ASP A 10 -10.79 14.83 -1.54
CA ASP A 10 -11.26 13.90 -2.55
C ASP A 10 -11.60 12.51 -1.98
N SER A 11 -12.90 12.25 -1.85
CA SER A 11 -13.48 10.92 -1.68
C SER A 11 -13.38 10.08 -2.96
N LYS A 12 -12.30 10.24 -3.73
CA LYS A 12 -12.08 9.57 -5.03
C LYS A 12 -11.26 8.30 -4.95
N PHE A 13 -11.20 7.65 -3.80
CA PHE A 13 -10.78 6.25 -3.71
C PHE A 13 -11.99 5.31 -3.54
N ASN A 14 -13.03 5.51 -4.35
CA ASN A 14 -14.10 4.53 -4.50
C ASN A 14 -13.78 3.65 -5.71
N HIS A 15 -12.91 2.66 -5.52
CA HIS A 15 -12.76 1.55 -6.48
C HIS A 15 -13.89 0.54 -6.26
N PRO A 16 -14.58 0.07 -7.31
CA PRO A 16 -15.63 -0.92 -7.16
C PRO A 16 -14.99 -2.27 -6.81
N GLY A 17 -15.44 -2.84 -5.70
CA GLY A 17 -15.28 -4.27 -5.44
C GLY A 17 -14.11 -4.67 -4.55
N ILE A 18 -14.03 -4.13 -3.33
CA ILE A 18 -13.70 -4.87 -2.09
C ILE A 18 -13.85 -3.89 -0.91
N ARG A 19 -14.93 -4.03 -0.14
CA ARG A 19 -15.12 -3.29 1.12
C ARG A 19 -14.66 -4.16 2.28
N VAL A 20 -13.36 -4.13 2.58
CA VAL A 20 -12.86 -4.70 3.83
C VAL A 20 -12.91 -3.61 4.90
N ARG A 21 -13.67 -3.80 5.98
CA ARG A 21 -13.59 -2.93 7.17
C ARG A 21 -12.21 -3.16 7.79
N PRO A 22 -11.35 -2.13 7.96
CA PRO A 22 -9.95 -2.31 8.36
C PRO A 22 -9.73 -2.96 9.74
N ALA A 23 -10.74 -2.97 10.62
CA ALA A 23 -10.58 -3.36 12.02
C ALA A 23 -10.78 -4.87 12.28
N ASP A 24 -11.51 -5.59 11.42
CA ASP A 24 -11.98 -6.95 11.70
C ASP A 24 -11.56 -7.98 10.63
N ALA A 25 -10.79 -7.57 9.63
CA ALA A 25 -10.37 -8.46 8.58
C ALA A 25 -9.05 -9.15 8.94
N PRO A 26 -8.91 -10.47 8.71
CA PRO A 26 -7.59 -11.08 8.73
C PRO A 26 -6.73 -10.30 7.74
N HIS A 27 -5.62 -9.74 8.23
CA HIS A 27 -4.65 -9.04 7.41
C HIS A 27 -4.07 -10.06 6.41
N PHE A 28 -4.65 -10.16 5.22
CA PHE A 28 -4.07 -10.96 4.15
C PHE A 28 -2.95 -10.13 3.53
N VAL A 29 -1.71 -10.56 3.71
CA VAL A 29 -0.56 -9.93 3.07
C VAL A 29 -0.41 -10.56 1.69
N VAL A 30 -0.59 -9.76 0.65
CA VAL A 30 -0.30 -10.20 -0.72
C VAL A 30 1.22 -10.23 -0.88
N SER A 31 1.77 -11.41 -1.15
CA SER A 31 3.21 -11.64 -1.28
C SER A 31 3.57 -12.43 -2.53
N TYR A 32 4.76 -12.19 -3.07
CA TYR A 32 5.26 -12.91 -4.24
C TYR A 32 5.83 -14.28 -3.85
N HIS A 33 5.33 -15.35 -4.47
CA HIS A 33 5.79 -16.72 -4.22
C HIS A 33 6.77 -17.20 -5.30
N LEU A 34 8.00 -17.53 -4.91
CA LEU A 34 8.99 -18.11 -5.83
C LEU A 34 8.50 -19.44 -6.41
N GLY A 35 8.76 -19.66 -7.70
CA GLY A 35 8.39 -20.89 -8.41
C GLY A 35 6.90 -21.04 -8.74
N LYS A 36 6.07 -20.04 -8.43
CA LYS A 36 4.66 -19.99 -8.84
C LYS A 36 4.40 -18.89 -9.86
N ILE A 37 3.32 -19.01 -10.61
CA ILE A 37 2.79 -17.91 -11.42
C ILE A 37 2.14 -16.91 -10.46
N ASN A 38 2.68 -15.69 -10.41
CA ASN A 38 2.17 -14.61 -9.58
C ASN A 38 1.48 -13.57 -10.46
N HIS A 39 0.24 -13.21 -10.12
CA HIS A 39 -0.50 -12.15 -10.80
C HIS A 39 -0.37 -10.84 -10.01
N CYS A 40 -0.13 -9.74 -10.73
CA CYS A 40 -0.05 -8.41 -10.13
C CYS A 40 -1.44 -7.96 -9.67
N PRO A 41 -1.63 -7.53 -8.41
CA PRO A 41 -2.92 -7.04 -7.94
C PRO A 41 -3.32 -5.68 -8.55
N GLY A 42 -2.38 -4.94 -9.16
CA GLY A 42 -2.64 -3.66 -9.82
C GLY A 42 -3.10 -3.79 -11.28
N CYS A 43 -2.52 -4.71 -12.05
CA CYS A 43 -2.76 -4.80 -13.50
C CYS A 43 -2.97 -6.23 -14.03
N ALA A 44 -3.05 -7.23 -13.15
CA ALA A 44 -3.17 -8.66 -13.45
C ALA A 44 -2.01 -9.28 -14.27
N GLY A 45 -0.95 -8.52 -14.58
CA GLY A 45 0.21 -9.02 -15.30
C GLY A 45 1.04 -10.04 -14.51
N THR A 46 1.85 -10.82 -15.22
CA THR A 46 2.68 -11.89 -14.64
C THR A 46 4.19 -11.65 -14.77
N GLN A 47 4.59 -10.49 -15.30
CA GLN A 47 6.00 -10.12 -15.44
C GLN A 47 6.50 -9.35 -14.21
N TRP A 48 7.65 -9.78 -13.69
CA TRP A 48 8.21 -9.29 -12.44
C TRP A 48 9.72 -9.11 -12.53
N TYR A 49 10.22 -8.01 -11.96
CA TYR A 49 11.61 -7.83 -11.57
C TYR A 49 11.76 -8.30 -10.12
N VAL A 50 12.42 -9.44 -9.92
CA VAL A 50 12.55 -10.06 -8.58
C VAL A 50 13.86 -9.63 -7.95
N GLY A 51 13.77 -8.84 -6.89
CA GLY A 51 14.90 -8.41 -6.06
C GLY A 51 15.14 -9.37 -4.89
N ARG A 52 15.92 -8.91 -3.90
CA ARG A 52 16.23 -9.69 -2.69
C ARG A 52 15.08 -9.74 -1.69
N GLU A 53 14.32 -8.64 -1.60
CA GLU A 53 13.28 -8.45 -0.58
C GLU A 53 11.88 -8.25 -1.15
N SER A 54 11.80 -7.82 -2.41
CA SER A 54 10.55 -7.52 -3.09
C SER A 54 10.59 -7.99 -4.55
N ALA A 55 9.41 -8.14 -5.14
CA ALA A 55 9.21 -8.28 -6.57
C ALA A 55 8.41 -7.08 -7.08
N GLN A 56 8.93 -6.39 -8.09
CA GLN A 56 8.28 -5.26 -8.74
C GLN A 56 7.63 -5.68 -10.05
N CYS A 57 6.38 -5.33 -10.27
CA CYS A 57 5.69 -5.60 -11.54
C CYS A 57 6.34 -4.79 -12.67
N ALA A 58 6.68 -5.45 -13.78
CA ALA A 58 7.34 -4.81 -14.91
C ALA A 58 6.40 -3.90 -15.75
N ILE A 59 5.09 -3.87 -15.44
CA ILE A 59 4.05 -3.17 -16.21
C ILE A 59 3.57 -1.92 -15.48
N CYS A 60 3.17 -2.07 -14.21
CA CYS A 60 2.57 -0.99 -13.41
C CYS A 60 3.37 -0.65 -12.14
N GLU A 61 4.61 -1.14 -12.04
CA GLU A 61 5.57 -0.83 -10.96
C GLU A 61 5.12 -1.22 -9.53
N THR A 62 3.99 -1.92 -9.39
CA THR A 62 3.51 -2.45 -8.11
C THR A 62 4.54 -3.38 -7.49
N ALA A 63 4.98 -3.08 -6.27
CA ALA A 63 5.94 -3.90 -5.53
C ALA A 63 5.25 -4.76 -4.46
N LEU A 64 5.58 -6.05 -4.44
CA LEU A 64 5.15 -7.00 -3.40
C LEU A 64 6.35 -7.52 -2.62
N PRO A 65 6.23 -7.76 -1.30
CA PRO A 65 7.26 -8.47 -0.55
C PRO A 65 7.37 -9.93 -1.00
N LEU A 66 8.57 -10.49 -1.00
CA LEU A 66 8.73 -11.93 -1.24
C LEU A 66 8.13 -12.72 -0.07
N ALA A 67 7.37 -13.78 -0.36
CA ALA A 67 6.69 -14.60 0.64
C ALA A 67 7.65 -15.10 1.73
N GLN A 68 8.87 -15.47 1.36
CA GLN A 68 9.91 -15.91 2.28
C GLN A 68 10.28 -14.87 3.36
N ILE A 69 10.10 -13.58 3.08
CA ILE A 69 10.39 -12.46 4.00
C ILE A 69 9.09 -11.84 4.55
N ALA A 70 7.97 -11.97 3.83
CA ALA A 70 6.66 -11.44 4.23
C ALA A 70 6.13 -12.05 5.54
N HIS A 71 6.58 -13.25 5.92
CA HIS A 71 6.26 -13.89 7.21
C HIS A 71 7.02 -13.30 8.40
N ALA A 72 8.10 -12.55 8.17
CA ALA A 72 8.63 -11.71 9.23
C ALA A 72 7.54 -10.67 9.55
N PRO A 73 7.28 -10.36 10.83
CA PRO A 73 6.38 -9.26 11.16
C PRO A 73 7.03 -7.97 10.66
N VAL A 74 6.76 -7.60 9.41
CA VAL A 74 7.09 -6.30 8.85
C VAL A 74 6.18 -5.34 9.59
N ARG A 75 6.60 -4.91 10.77
CA ARG A 75 5.94 -3.82 11.50
C ARG A 75 6.21 -2.59 10.64
N PRO A 76 5.21 -1.99 9.96
CA PRO A 76 5.42 -0.72 9.31
C PRO A 76 5.82 0.27 10.41
N MET A 77 7.12 0.58 10.52
CA MET A 77 7.60 1.63 11.40
C MET A 77 7.28 2.96 10.72
N PHE A 78 6.01 3.36 10.83
CA PHE A 78 5.60 4.71 10.49
C PHE A 78 6.19 5.66 11.53
N VAL A 79 7.35 6.25 11.22
CA VAL A 79 7.94 7.30 12.05
C VAL A 79 7.25 8.62 11.73
N SER A 80 6.18 8.94 12.45
CA SER A 80 5.60 10.30 12.39
C SER A 80 6.52 11.26 13.12
N ARG A 81 7.39 11.96 12.39
CA ARG A 81 8.18 13.05 12.96
C ARG A 81 7.32 14.30 13.01
N PHE A 82 6.64 14.52 14.14
CA PHE A 82 6.00 15.80 14.42
C PHE A 82 7.09 16.82 14.74
N THR A 83 7.39 17.72 13.80
CA THR A 83 8.11 18.96 14.10
C THR A 83 7.13 19.96 14.69
N PRO A 84 7.25 20.35 15.96
CA PRO A 84 6.45 21.45 16.50
C PRO A 84 6.89 22.75 15.85
N THR A 85 6.02 23.37 15.04
CA THR A 85 6.19 24.76 14.62
C THR A 85 5.90 25.64 15.82
N LYS A 86 6.91 26.35 16.32
CA LYS A 86 6.81 27.32 17.41
C LYS A 86 5.84 28.43 16.98
N GLY A 87 4.65 28.46 17.56
CA GLY A 87 3.69 29.53 17.37
C GLY A 87 4.25 30.82 17.96
N HIS A 88 4.39 31.85 17.12
CA HIS A 88 4.61 33.22 17.57
C HIS A 88 3.23 33.85 17.84
N ALA A 89 3.09 34.38 19.06
CA ALA A 89 1.94 35.15 19.54
C ALA A 89 1.83 36.51 18.84
#